data_AF-A0A5M9MXP7-F1
#
_entry.id   AF-A0A5M9MXP7-F1
#
_cell.length_a   1.000
_cell.length_b   1.000
_cell.length_c   1.000
_cell.angle_alpha   90.00
_cell.angle_beta   90.00
_cell.angle_gamma   90.00
#
_symmetry.space_group_name_H-M   'P 1'
#
loop_
_entity.id
_entity.type
_entity.pdbx_description
1 polymer ?
#
loop_
_entity_poly.entity_id
_entity_poly.type
_entity_poly.pdbx_seq_one_letter_code
_entity_poly.pdbx_strand_id
1 'polypeptide(L)' 'MEFACVDLRAPHTGVANVSVVDTASNTIIGTPLKSWDEYASTATSVKDNQTSFSVATPDELGNKCSKTGACVLQWYWFAE' A
#
# COMPACT_ATOMS: atom_id res chain seq x y z
N MET A 1 10.64 -2.84 -9.35
CA MET A 1 9.51 -3.58 -8.75
C MET A 1 9.89 -3.80 -7.31
N GLU A 2 9.06 -3.31 -6.39
CA GLU A 2 9.30 -3.38 -4.95
C GLU A 2 8.50 -4.56 -4.38
N PHE A 3 9.09 -5.32 -3.47
CA PHE A 3 8.40 -6.40 -2.75
C PHE A 3 8.02 -5.93 -1.35
N ALA A 4 6.80 -6.18 -0.95
CA ALA A 4 6.28 -5.83 0.37
C ALA A 4 5.71 -7.06 1.06
N CYS A 5 5.95 -7.14 2.36
CA CYS A 5 5.42 -8.16 3.26
C CYS A 5 4.67 -7.47 4.41
N VAL A 6 3.49 -7.97 4.73
CA VAL A 6 2.68 -7.53 5.87
C VAL A 6 2.46 -8.72 6.80
N ASP A 7 2.94 -8.60 8.04
CA ASP A 7 2.71 -9.59 9.10
C ASP A 7 1.34 -9.34 9.77
N LEU A 8 0.30 -9.96 9.21
CA LEU A 8 -1.07 -9.85 9.71
C LEU A 8 -1.30 -10.79 10.90
N ARG A 9 -1.19 -10.25 12.12
CA ARG A 9 -1.39 -11.00 13.37
C ARG A 9 -2.85 -11.13 13.80
N ALA A 10 -3.67 -10.13 13.50
CA ALA A 10 -5.09 -10.09 13.85
C ALA A 10 -5.88 -9.67 12.60
N PRO A 11 -6.51 -10.60 11.88
CA PRO A 11 -7.28 -10.26 10.69
C PRO A 11 -8.59 -9.56 11.08
N HIS A 12 -8.84 -8.41 10.46
CA HIS A 12 -10.10 -7.68 10.53
C HIS A 12 -10.51 -7.30 9.10
N THR A 13 -11.71 -7.69 8.71
CA THR A 13 -12.21 -7.39 7.36
C THR A 13 -12.26 -5.89 7.16
N GLY A 14 -11.90 -5.41 5.97
CA GLY A 14 -12.03 -4.01 5.63
C GLY A 14 -11.41 -3.72 4.27
N VAL A 15 -10.98 -2.48 4.06
CA VAL A 15 -10.31 -2.03 2.83
C VAL A 15 -8.86 -1.68 3.09
N ALA A 16 -8.00 -1.92 2.11
CA ALA A 16 -6.60 -1.54 2.20
C ALA A 16 -6.05 -1.09 0.86
N ASN A 17 -4.96 -0.32 0.91
CA ASN A 17 -4.23 0.07 -0.29
C ASN A 17 -2.76 0.35 -0.01
N VAL A 18 -1.97 0.39 -1.09
CA VAL A 18 -0.58 0.81 -1.09
C VAL A 18 -0.44 2.01 -2.00
N SER A 19 0.12 3.10 -1.49
CA SER A 19 0.25 4.36 -2.23
C SER A 19 1.64 4.98 -2.04
N VAL A 20 2.06 5.78 -3.01
CA VAL A 20 3.18 6.70 -2.83
C VAL A 20 2.67 7.98 -2.16
N VAL A 21 3.32 8.42 -1.10
CA VAL A 21 2.96 9.66 -0.38
C VAL A 21 4.10 10.66 -0.48
N ASP A 22 3.78 11.89 -0.86
CA ASP A 22 4.65 13.06 -0.74
C ASP A 22 4.76 13.43 0.75
N THR A 23 5.98 13.38 1.30
CA THR A 23 6.19 13.59 2.73
C THR A 23 6.10 15.05 3.14
N ALA A 24 6.28 16.00 2.22
CA ALA A 24 6.21 17.42 2.51
C ALA A 24 4.76 17.91 2.61
N SER A 25 3.88 17.43 1.72
CA SER A 25 2.45 17.79 1.73
C SER A 25 1.56 16.79 2.46
N ASN A 26 2.08 15.60 2.80
CA ASN A 26 1.31 14.47 3.35
C ASN A 26 0.12 14.09 2.45
N THR A 27 0.37 14.01 1.14
CA THR A 27 -0.66 13.68 0.14
C THR A 27 -0.25 12.51 -0.72
N ILE A 28 -1.21 11.71 -1.14
CA ILE A 28 -0.99 10.64 -2.13
C ILE A 28 -0.58 11.25 -3.47
N ILE A 29 0.41 10.63 -4.13
CA ILE A 29 0.82 10.94 -5.50
C ILE A 29 0.14 9.92 -6.42
N GLY A 30 -0.61 10.39 -7.41
CA GLY A 30 -1.29 9.53 -8.38
C GLY A 30 -2.44 8.73 -7.75
N THR A 31 -2.62 7.50 -8.22
CA THR A 31 -3.58 6.54 -7.66
C THR A 31 -2.88 5.46 -6.82
N PRO A 32 -3.60 4.72 -5.98
CA PRO A 32 -3.02 3.60 -5.26
C PRO A 32 -2.37 2.59 -6.22
N LEU A 33 -1.15 2.14 -5.89
CA LEU A 33 -0.41 1.13 -6.64
C LEU A 33 -1.07 -0.24 -6.56
N LYS A 34 -1.81 -0.47 -5.46
CA LYS A 34 -2.56 -1.69 -5.20
C LYS A 34 -3.69 -1.37 -4.23
N SER A 35 -4.87 -1.92 -4.47
CA SER A 35 -6.04 -1.76 -3.59
C SER A 35 -6.74 -3.10 -3.42
N TRP A 36 -7.38 -3.27 -2.27
CA TRP A 36 -8.26 -4.39 -1.96
C TRP A 36 -9.56 -3.85 -1.35
N ASP A 37 -10.69 -4.16 -1.99
CA ASP A 37 -12.02 -3.82 -1.46
C ASP A 37 -12.44 -4.77 -0.32
N GLU A 38 -11.82 -5.95 -0.25
CA GLU A 38 -11.93 -6.88 0.88
C GLU A 38 -10.51 -7.34 1.26
N TYR A 39 -10.02 -6.84 2.39
CA TYR A 39 -8.70 -7.09 2.94
C TYR A 39 -8.79 -7.80 4.30
N ALA A 40 -7.88 -8.74 4.55
CA ALA A 40 -7.76 -9.47 5.80
C ALA A 40 -9.08 -10.09 6.30
N SER A 41 -9.88 -10.63 5.36
CA SER A 41 -11.21 -11.15 5.64
C SER A 41 -11.21 -12.30 6.64
N THR A 42 -12.04 -12.19 7.67
CA THR A 42 -12.30 -13.29 8.61
C THR A 42 -13.31 -14.31 8.06
N ALA A 43 -14.10 -13.92 7.06
CA ALA A 43 -15.09 -14.79 6.42
C ALA A 43 -14.47 -15.67 5.32
N THR A 44 -13.55 -15.11 4.52
CA THR A 44 -12.92 -15.82 3.40
C THR A 44 -11.46 -16.22 3.64
N SER A 45 -10.95 -15.94 4.85
CA SER A 45 -9.53 -16.04 5.23
C SER A 45 -8.63 -15.03 4.49
N VAL A 46 -7.46 -14.76 5.08
CA VAL A 46 -6.44 -13.90 4.49
C VAL A 46 -5.89 -14.55 3.22
N LYS A 47 -5.85 -13.80 2.12
CA LYS A 47 -5.32 -14.26 0.83
C LYS A 47 -3.80 -14.02 0.76
N ASP A 48 -3.06 -14.87 0.06
CA ASP A 48 -1.59 -14.74 -0.07
C ASP A 48 -1.16 -13.35 -0.57
N ASN A 49 -1.92 -12.79 -1.52
CA ASN A 49 -1.63 -11.48 -2.10
C ASN A 49 -1.93 -10.30 -1.16
N GLN A 50 -2.44 -10.54 0.06
CA GLN A 50 -2.67 -9.53 1.09
C GLN A 50 -1.49 -9.44 2.07
N THR A 51 -0.68 -10.51 2.21
CA THR A 51 0.48 -10.57 3.09
C THR A 51 1.81 -10.54 2.33
N SER A 52 1.84 -10.99 1.08
CA SER A 52 3.01 -10.94 0.21
C SER A 52 2.61 -10.47 -1.19
N PHE A 53 3.08 -9.28 -1.58
CA PHE A 53 2.76 -8.69 -2.87
C PHE A 53 3.90 -7.81 -3.38
N SER A 54 3.89 -7.55 -4.68
CA SER A 54 4.78 -6.58 -5.32
C SER A 54 3.98 -5.37 -5.84
N VAL A 55 4.64 -4.23 -5.86
CA VAL A 55 4.16 -3.01 -6.52
C VAL A 55 5.20 -2.52 -7.53
N ALA A 56 4.73 -1.90 -8.60
CA ALA A 56 5.61 -1.23 -9.56
C ALA A 56 5.82 0.22 -9.12
N THR A 57 7.05 0.71 -9.29
CA THR A 57 7.33 2.14 -9.19
C THR A 57 6.63 2.84 -10.35
N PRO A 58 5.75 3.82 -10.12
CA PRO A 58 5.08 4.52 -11.20
C PRO A 58 6.03 5.45 -11.96
N ASP A 59 5.88 5.50 -13.29
CA ASP A 59 6.73 6.33 -14.16
C ASP A 59 6.49 7.84 -13.94
N GLU A 60 5.29 8.19 -13.49
CA GLU A 60 4.81 9.57 -13.25
C GLU A 60 5.42 10.27 -12.02
N LEU A 61 6.34 9.61 -11.29
CA LEU A 61 7.05 10.25 -10.16
C LEU A 61 8.07 11.29 -10.63
N GLY A 62 8.60 11.17 -11.84
CA GLY A 62 9.68 12.01 -12.36
C GLY A 62 10.80 12.21 -11.33
N ASN A 63 11.22 13.46 -11.11
CA ASN A 63 12.25 13.79 -10.11
C ASN A 63 11.67 14.02 -8.70
N LYS A 64 10.36 13.86 -8.49
CA LYS A 64 9.70 14.24 -7.23
C LYS A 64 10.19 13.41 -6.05
N CYS A 65 10.38 12.11 -6.27
CA CYS A 65 10.87 11.16 -5.26
C CYS A 65 12.39 10.90 -5.36
N SER A 66 13.14 11.75 -6.07
CA SER A 66 14.58 11.54 -6.31
C SER A 66 15.49 11.85 -5.11
N LYS A 67 14.96 12.53 -4.10
CA LYS A 67 15.66 12.82 -2.84
C LYS A 67 15.24 11.84 -1.77
N THR A 68 16.20 11.35 -0.98
CA THR A 68 15.93 10.50 0.18
C THR A 68 14.88 11.16 1.08
N GLY A 69 13.82 10.42 1.39
CA GLY A 69 12.73 10.86 2.24
C GLY A 69 11.72 11.81 1.60
N ALA A 70 11.86 12.18 0.31
CA ALA A 70 10.84 13.00 -0.38
C ALA A 70 9.51 12.26 -0.58
N CYS A 71 9.57 10.94 -0.69
CA CYS A 71 8.40 10.09 -0.81
C CYS A 71 8.54 8.85 0.07
N VAL A 72 7.40 8.28 0.46
CA VAL A 72 7.31 6.99 1.15
C VAL A 72 6.28 6.09 0.47
N LEU A 73 6.45 4.78 0.62
CA LEU A 73 5.37 3.82 0.40
C LEU A 73 4.55 3.73 1.68
N GLN A 74 3.25 4.00 1.58
CA GLN A 74 2.30 3.83 2.66
C GLN A 74 1.45 2.60 2.37
N TRP A 75 1.41 1.67 3.32
CA TRP A 75 0.35 0.68 3.41
C TRP A 75 -0.71 1.22 4.37
N TYR A 76 -1.92 1.44 3.86
CA TYR A 76 -3.07 1.91 4.62
C TYR A 76 -4.10 0.79 4.73
N TRP A 77 -4.70 0.65 5.90
CA TRP A 77 -5.74 -0.31 6.18
C TRP A 77 -6.79 0.32 7.09
N PHE A 78 -8.05 0.28 6.65
CA PHE A 78 -9.23 0.60 7.43
C PHE A 78 -10.00 -0.69 7.70
N ALA A 79 -10.00 -1.12 8.96
CA ALA A 79 -10.74 -2.28 9.43
C ALA A 79 -12.15 -1.89 9.89
N GLU A 80 -13.12 -2.76 9.62
CA GLU A 80 -14.56 -2.60 9.94
C GLU A 80 -15.04 -3.65 10.94
#